data_AF-A0A2E6CL83-F1
#
_entry.id   AF-A0A2E6CL83-F1
#
_cell.length_a   1.000
_cell.length_b   1.000
_cell.length_c   1.000
_cell.angle_alpha   90.00
_cell.angle_beta   90.00
_cell.angle_gamma   90.00
#
_symmetry.space_group_name_H-M   'P 1'
#
loop_
_entity.id
_entity.type
_entity.pdbx_description
1 polymer ?
#
loop_
_entity_poly.entity_id
_entity_poly.type
_entity_poly.pdbx_seq_one_letter_code
_entity_poly.pdbx_strand_id
1 'polypeptide(L)'
;LAAIGSGVRWTLQNSPKWGKSSGTFIANIIASFLLGVLLGGSPSGEEVTIIGSGFLGSFSTFSTVMMEVSDELEKEKRVLASTYLVASIITGVAAAFLGLEVGGR
;
A
#
# COMPACT_ATOMS: atom_id res chain seq x y z
N LEU A 1 16.60 4.27 0.78
CA LEU A 1 15.23 4.27 1.37
C LEU A 1 14.42 3.01 1.09
N ALA A 2 14.55 2.37 -0.08
CA ALA A 2 13.77 1.18 -0.41
C ALA A 2 13.91 0.02 0.60
N ALA A 3 15.12 -0.26 1.11
CA ALA A 3 15.32 -1.27 2.14
C ALA A 3 14.52 -0.96 3.44
N ILE A 4 14.41 0.32 3.79
CA ILE A 4 13.64 0.77 4.95
C ILE A 4 12.14 0.56 4.70
N GLY A 5 11.62 0.97 3.52
CA GLY A 5 10.22 0.76 3.16
C GLY A 5 9.81 -0.71 3.23
N SER A 6 10.62 -1.61 2.66
CA SER A 6 10.42 -3.05 2.76
C SER A 6 10.48 -3.57 4.21
N GLY A 7 11.41 -3.05 5.02
CA GLY A 7 11.53 -3.41 6.43
C GLY A 7 10.29 -3.01 7.25
N VAL A 8 9.78 -1.79 7.05
CA VAL A 8 8.55 -1.31 7.70
C VAL A 8 7.34 -2.12 7.24
N ARG A 9 7.24 -2.45 5.95
CA ARG A 9 6.17 -3.34 5.47
C ARG A 9 6.24 -4.71 6.12
N TRP A 10 7.45 -5.28 6.23
CA TRP A 10 7.65 -6.59 6.86
C TRP A 10 7.21 -6.60 8.33
N THR A 11 7.50 -5.55 9.10
CA THR A 11 7.03 -5.47 10.49
C THR A 11 5.51 -5.37 10.60
N LEU A 12 4.85 -4.63 9.69
CA LEU A 12 3.38 -4.60 9.63
C LEU A 12 2.80 -5.97 9.29
N GLN A 13 3.37 -6.68 8.31
CA GLN A 13 2.88 -8.00 7.89
C GLN A 13 3.08 -9.10 8.94
N ASN A 14 4.07 -8.97 9.82
CA ASN A 14 4.39 -9.95 10.87
C ASN A 14 3.92 -9.53 12.26
N SER A 15 3.14 -8.46 12.37
CA SER A 15 2.61 -8.00 13.66
C SER A 15 1.63 -9.03 14.24
N PRO A 16 1.75 -9.43 15.52
CA PRO A 16 0.83 -10.37 16.15
C PRO A 16 -0.57 -9.77 16.41
N LYS A 17 -0.73 -8.44 16.23
CA LYS A 17 -2.00 -7.74 16.48
C LYS A 17 -3.06 -8.01 15.39
N TRP A 18 -2.63 -8.36 14.18
CA TRP A 18 -3.51 -8.53 13.03
C TRP A 18 -2.94 -9.58 12.05
N GLY A 19 -3.76 -10.07 11.12
CA GLY A 19 -3.31 -11.01 10.11
C GLY A 19 -2.38 -10.39 9.07
N LYS A 20 -1.60 -11.22 8.37
CA LYS A 20 -0.71 -10.81 7.26
C LYS A 20 -1.42 -9.91 6.24
N SER A 21 -2.61 -10.31 5.78
CA SER A 21 -3.40 -9.55 4.81
C SER A 21 -3.81 -8.17 5.33
N SER A 22 -4.14 -8.04 6.62
CA SER A 22 -4.42 -6.74 7.23
C SER A 22 -3.18 -5.85 7.26
N GLY A 23 -2.01 -6.43 7.54
CA GLY A 23 -0.72 -5.73 7.47
C GLY A 23 -0.40 -5.23 6.06
N THR A 24 -0.60 -6.07 5.04
CA THR A 24 -0.45 -5.72 3.62
C THR A 24 -1.41 -4.58 3.22
N PHE A 25 -2.68 -4.69 3.60
CA PHE A 25 -3.71 -3.70 3.31
C PHE A 25 -3.40 -2.33 3.93
N ILE A 26 -3.04 -2.32 5.22
CA ILE A 26 -2.66 -1.10 5.95
C ILE A 26 -1.42 -0.45 5.31
N ALA A 27 -0.38 -1.24 5.00
CA ALA A 27 0.83 -0.73 4.36
C ALA A 27 0.51 -0.04 3.02
N ASN A 28 -0.30 -0.67 2.18
CA ASN A 28 -0.70 -0.12 0.89
C ASN A 28 -1.51 1.17 1.03
N ILE A 29 -2.48 1.23 1.95
CA ILE A 29 -3.28 2.45 2.19
C ILE A 29 -2.37 3.61 2.63
N ILE A 30 -1.48 3.37 3.60
CA ILE A 30 -0.57 4.40 4.10
C ILE A 30 0.36 4.85 2.98
N ALA A 31 0.93 3.92 2.21
CA ALA A 31 1.80 4.23 1.09
C ALA A 31 1.08 5.08 0.02
N SER A 32 -0.14 4.72 -0.36
CA SER A 32 -0.95 5.46 -1.32
C SER A 32 -1.30 6.86 -0.83
N PHE A 33 -1.71 7.01 0.44
CA PHE A 33 -1.97 8.31 1.05
C PHE A 33 -0.72 9.21 1.02
N LEU A 34 0.41 8.68 1.51
CA LEU A 34 1.66 9.44 1.56
C LEU A 34 2.19 9.79 0.17
N LEU A 35 1.98 8.93 -0.83
CA LEU A 35 2.30 9.25 -2.22
C LEU A 35 1.44 10.40 -2.74
N GLY A 36 0.15 10.40 -2.41
CA GLY A 36 -0.74 11.53 -2.70
C GLY A 36 -0.27 12.82 -2.04
N VAL A 37 0.07 12.80 -0.75
CA VAL A 37 0.60 13.98 -0.03
C VAL A 37 1.88 14.48 -0.69
N LEU A 38 2.81 13.57 -1.01
CA LEU A 38 4.06 13.91 -1.69
C LEU A 38 3.79 14.63 -3.01
N LEU A 39 2.90 14.09 -3.85
CA LEU A 39 2.61 14.65 -5.18
C LEU A 39 1.81 15.95 -5.11
N GLY A 40 0.92 16.11 -4.12
CA GLY A 40 0.19 17.35 -3.89
C GLY A 40 1.10 18.53 -3.57
N GLY A 41 2.21 18.29 -2.87
CA GLY A 41 3.18 19.31 -2.46
C GLY A 41 4.12 19.81 -3.55
N SER A 42 3.89 19.49 -4.83
CA SER A 42 4.75 19.86 -5.97
C SER A 42 6.24 19.50 -5.76
N PRO A 43 6.54 18.21 -5.54
CA PRO A 43 7.89 17.75 -5.20
C PRO A 43 8.83 17.86 -6.40
N SER A 44 10.13 17.95 -6.13
CA SER A 44 11.16 17.79 -7.14
C SER A 44 11.18 16.36 -7.71
N GLY A 45 11.74 16.19 -8.92
CA GLY A 45 11.89 14.85 -9.51
C GLY A 45 12.77 13.91 -8.69
N GLU A 46 13.73 14.45 -7.94
CA GLU A 46 14.57 13.68 -7.01
C GLU A 46 13.76 13.16 -5.83
N GLU A 47 12.90 13.99 -5.23
CA GLU A 47 12.00 13.57 -4.14
C GLU A 47 11.02 12.49 -4.60
N VAL A 48 10.43 12.63 -5.80
CA VAL A 48 9.57 11.59 -6.38
C VAL A 48 10.32 10.27 -6.55
N THR A 49 11.58 10.33 -6.98
CA THR A 49 12.39 9.13 -7.18
C THR A 49 12.77 8.48 -5.86
N ILE A 50 13.29 9.26 -4.91
CA ILE A 50 13.83 8.75 -3.64
C ILE A 50 12.71 8.33 -2.68
N ILE A 51 11.68 9.16 -2.52
CA ILE A 51 10.58 8.93 -1.58
C ILE A 51 9.49 8.11 -2.26
N GLY A 52 9.01 8.54 -3.42
CA GLY A 52 7.93 7.88 -4.16
C GLY A 52 8.34 6.48 -4.62
N SER A 53 9.24 6.39 -5.59
CA SER A 53 9.67 5.09 -6.14
C SER A 53 10.50 4.28 -5.14
N GLY A 54 11.35 4.95 -4.35
CA GLY A 54 12.23 4.30 -3.39
C GLY A 54 11.48 3.79 -2.15
N PHE A 55 11.09 4.69 -1.23
CA PHE A 55 10.46 4.30 0.03
C PHE A 55 9.03 3.76 -0.15
N LEU A 56 8.14 4.57 -0.73
CA LEU A 56 6.71 4.25 -0.83
C LEU A 56 6.46 3.09 -1.80
N GLY A 57 7.25 3.01 -2.87
CA GLY A 57 7.23 1.90 -3.82
C GLY A 57 7.59 0.56 -3.18
N SER A 58 8.58 0.50 -2.28
CA SER A 58 8.93 -0.75 -1.59
C SER A 58 8.10 -1.04 -0.33
N PHE A 59 7.54 0.01 0.27
CA PHE A 59 6.64 -0.06 1.41
C PHE A 59 5.25 -0.58 1.01
N SER A 60 4.78 -0.26 -0.19
CA SER A 60 3.59 -0.89 -0.78
C SER A 60 3.93 -2.21 -1.47
N THR A 61 2.93 -3.03 -1.79
CA THR A 61 3.10 -4.26 -2.56
C THR A 61 1.81 -4.70 -3.22
N PHE A 62 1.84 -4.88 -4.55
CA PHE A 62 0.76 -5.51 -5.30
C PHE A 62 0.95 -7.03 -5.41
N SER A 63 2.20 -7.50 -5.51
CA SER A 63 2.50 -8.94 -5.62
C SER A 63 2.03 -9.71 -4.40
N THR A 64 2.14 -9.13 -3.19
CA THR A 64 1.63 -9.79 -1.98
C THR A 64 0.11 -9.82 -1.92
N VAL A 65 -0.57 -8.77 -2.37
CA VAL A 65 -2.05 -8.79 -2.51
C VAL A 65 -2.47 -9.91 -3.45
N MET A 66 -1.82 -10.04 -4.61
CA MET A 66 -2.16 -11.11 -5.57
C MET A 66 -1.86 -12.51 -5.03
N MET A 67 -0.77 -12.70 -4.28
CA MET A 67 -0.51 -13.97 -3.60
C MET A 67 -1.61 -14.29 -2.58
N GLU A 68 -1.99 -13.32 -1.74
CA GLU A 68 -3.05 -13.51 -0.74
C GLU A 68 -4.44 -13.75 -1.38
N VAL A 69 -4.72 -13.12 -2.52
CA VAL A 69 -5.92 -13.40 -3.34
C VAL A 69 -5.87 -14.81 -3.89
N SER A 70 -4.72 -15.26 -4.42
CA SER A 70 -4.53 -16.63 -4.91
C SER A 70 -4.75 -17.66 -3.81
N ASP A 71 -4.17 -17.43 -2.62
CA ASP A 71 -4.33 -18.31 -1.45
C ASP A 71 -5.80 -18.48 -1.05
N GLU A 72 -6.62 -17.42 -1.12
CA GLU A 72 -8.04 -17.51 -0.82
C GLU A 72 -8.86 -18.15 -1.96
N LEU A 73 -8.42 -17.99 -3.22
CA LEU A 73 -9.03 -18.69 -4.36
C LEU A 73 -8.79 -20.20 -4.30
N GLU A 74 -7.58 -20.64 -3.91
CA GLU A 74 -7.24 -22.05 -3.68
C GLU A 74 -8.07 -22.68 -2.57
N LYS A 75 -8.48 -21.89 -1.58
CA LYS A 75 -9.41 -22.30 -0.50
C LYS A 75 -10.88 -22.21 -0.92
N GLU A 76 -11.17 -22.01 -2.20
CA GLU A 76 -12.50 -21.83 -2.78
C GLU A 76 -13.28 -20.59 -2.27
N LYS A 77 -12.62 -19.66 -1.57
CA LYS A 77 -13.25 -18.46 -0.99
C LYS A 77 -13.28 -17.29 -1.97
N ARG A 78 -13.92 -17.49 -3.12
CA ARG A 78 -13.96 -16.52 -4.23
C ARG A 78 -14.48 -15.14 -3.84
N VAL A 79 -15.53 -15.09 -3.00
CA VAL A 79 -16.12 -13.82 -2.54
C VAL A 79 -15.15 -13.05 -1.65
N LEU A 80 -14.41 -13.73 -0.77
CA LEU A 80 -13.43 -13.08 0.09
C LEU A 80 -12.24 -12.57 -0.73
N ALA A 81 -11.75 -13.38 -1.67
CA ALA A 81 -10.65 -13.01 -2.57
C ALA A 81 -11.00 -11.77 -3.40
N SER A 82 -12.19 -11.75 -4.03
CA SER A 82 -12.63 -10.61 -4.82
C SER A 82 -12.88 -9.36 -3.97
N THR A 83 -13.51 -9.52 -2.79
CA THR A 83 -13.74 -8.41 -1.87
C THR A 83 -12.42 -7.80 -1.40
N TYR A 84 -11.44 -8.62 -1.05
CA TYR A 84 -10.13 -8.14 -0.60
C TYR A 84 -9.38 -7.38 -1.71
N LEU A 85 -9.38 -7.90 -2.93
CA LEU A 85 -8.76 -7.23 -4.08
C LEU A 85 -9.44 -5.88 -4.38
N VAL A 86 -10.76 -5.87 -4.49
CA VAL A 86 -11.53 -4.66 -4.80
C VAL A 86 -11.38 -3.63 -3.69
N ALA A 87 -11.48 -4.05 -2.43
CA ALA A 87 -11.26 -3.18 -1.29
C ALA A 87 -9.86 -2.55 -1.34
N SER A 88 -8.81 -3.35 -1.58
CA SER A 88 -7.42 -2.86 -1.64
C SER A 88 -7.23 -1.79 -2.71
N ILE A 89 -7.84 -1.97 -3.88
CA ILE A 89 -7.75 -1.00 -4.99
C ILE A 89 -8.53 0.27 -4.63
N ILE A 90 -9.81 0.13 -4.25
CA ILE A 90 -10.68 1.28 -3.99
C ILE A 90 -10.14 2.12 -2.83
N THR A 91 -9.75 1.50 -1.72
CA THR A 91 -9.23 2.25 -0.56
C THR A 91 -7.86 2.85 -0.84
N GLY A 92 -6.99 2.17 -1.58
CA GLY A 92 -5.71 2.73 -2.01
C GLY A 92 -5.89 3.97 -2.89
N VAL A 93 -6.78 3.90 -3.89
CA VAL A 93 -7.09 5.05 -4.77
C VAL A 93 -7.71 6.20 -3.97
N ALA A 94 -8.70 5.92 -3.12
CA ALA A 94 -9.32 6.93 -2.27
C ALA A 94 -8.30 7.59 -1.33
N ALA A 95 -7.40 6.80 -0.74
CA ALA A 95 -6.32 7.29 0.11
C ALA A 95 -5.37 8.21 -0.66
N ALA A 96 -4.98 7.85 -1.89
CA ALA A 96 -4.14 8.70 -2.73
C ALA A 96 -4.83 10.05 -3.06
N PHE A 97 -6.12 10.04 -3.40
CA PHE A 97 -6.88 11.27 -3.63
C PHE A 97 -6.92 12.17 -2.38
N LEU A 98 -7.22 11.59 -1.21
CA LEU A 98 -7.18 12.33 0.04
C LEU A 98 -5.78 12.89 0.33
N GLY A 99 -4.73 12.14 -0.01
CA GLY A 99 -3.36 12.60 0.10
C GLY A 99 -3.08 13.82 -0.78
N LEU A 100 -3.52 13.80 -2.06
CA LEU A 100 -3.34 14.93 -2.98
C LEU A 100 -3.98 16.21 -2.44
N GLU A 101 -5.21 16.12 -1.93
CA GLU A 101 -5.94 17.25 -1.32
C GLU A 101 -5.23 17.78 -0.07
N VAL A 102 -4.63 16.90 0.73
CA VAL A 102 -3.87 17.29 1.93
C VAL A 102 -2.53 17.91 1.57
N GLY A 103 -1.83 17.37 0.56
CA GLY A 103 -0.51 17.86 0.15
C GLY A 103 -0.56 19.16 -0.65
N GLY A 104 -1.66 19.44 -1.34
CA GLY A 104 -1.86 20.68 -2.11
C GLY A 104 -2.34 21.88 -1.29
N ARG A 105 -2.52 21.72 0.03
CA ARG A 105 -2.85 22.79 0.97
C ARG A 105 -1.60 23.43 1.55
#